data_AF-A0A1I0VJD5-F1
#
_entry.id   AF-A0A1I0VJD5-F1
#
_cell.length_a   1.000
_cell.length_b   1.000
_cell.length_c   1.000
_cell.angle_alpha   90.00
_cell.angle_beta   90.00
_cell.angle_gamma   90.00
#
_symmetry.space_group_name_H-M   'P 1'
#
loop_
_entity.id
_entity.type
_entity.pdbx_description
1 polymer ?
#
loop_
_entity_poly.entity_id
_entity_poly.type
_entity_poly.pdbx_seq_one_letter_code
_entity_poly.pdbx_strand_id
1 'polypeptide(L)'
;MATRQKISDWLEDEYKLTLLKGWARNGLTNDQLAECIGISETTLYKWKAENTEFAELLKANKDYADTQVENALYKAAMEGNTTAQIFWLKNRRRDNWRDKQDVEVSGDISIVDVMRKADERRERLENESD
;
A
#
# COMPACT_ATOMS: atom_id res chain seq x y z
N MET A 1 0.48 7.08 35.74
CA MET A 1 0.10 6.05 34.74
C MET A 1 -0.02 6.75 33.40
N ALA A 2 0.65 6.26 32.36
CA ALA A 2 0.55 6.90 31.03
C ALA A 2 -0.88 6.76 30.50
N THR A 3 -1.51 7.88 30.16
CA THR A 3 -2.87 7.91 29.60
C THR A 3 -2.88 7.19 28.26
N ARG A 4 -3.77 6.20 28.11
CA ARG A 4 -3.94 5.48 26.85
C ARG A 4 -4.47 6.42 25.77
N GLN A 5 -3.67 6.65 24.74
CA GLN A 5 -4.06 7.44 23.58
C GLN A 5 -5.25 6.81 22.85
N LYS A 6 -6.22 7.62 22.45
CA LYS A 6 -7.33 7.22 21.58
C LYS A 6 -7.32 8.05 20.30
N ILE A 7 -7.79 7.47 19.22
CA ILE A 7 -7.85 8.15 17.92
C ILE A 7 -8.75 9.39 17.94
N SER A 8 -9.88 9.32 18.66
CA SER A 8 -10.81 10.45 18.86
C SER A 8 -10.09 11.66 19.44
N ASP A 9 -9.21 11.45 20.42
CA ASP A 9 -8.47 12.52 21.09
C ASP A 9 -7.53 13.27 20.13
N TRP A 10 -7.17 12.68 18.98
CA TRP A 10 -6.30 13.27 17.96
C TRP A 10 -7.08 13.89 16.79
N LEU A 11 -8.32 13.45 16.58
CA LEU A 11 -9.19 13.98 15.53
C LEU A 11 -10.03 15.17 16.02
N GLU A 12 -10.48 15.15 17.27
CA GLU A 12 -11.37 16.16 17.84
C GLU A 12 -10.62 17.37 18.41
N ASP A 13 -9.38 17.17 18.86
CA ASP A 13 -8.52 18.23 19.40
C ASP A 13 -7.83 18.99 18.25
N GLU A 14 -8.15 20.28 18.10
CA GLU A 14 -7.65 21.12 17.01
C GLU A 14 -6.11 21.21 16.97
N TYR A 15 -5.47 21.25 18.14
CA TYR A 15 -4.02 21.36 18.23
C TYR A 15 -3.34 20.06 17.79
N LYS A 16 -3.81 18.91 18.31
CA LYS A 16 -3.29 17.60 17.91
C LYS A 16 -3.57 17.29 16.44
N LEU A 17 -4.75 17.65 15.95
CA LEU A 17 -5.10 17.53 14.54
C LEU A 17 -4.16 18.34 13.65
N THR A 18 -3.79 19.55 14.09
CA THR A 18 -2.83 20.40 13.39
C THR A 18 -1.42 19.79 13.39
N LEU A 19 -0.95 19.26 14.52
CA LEU A 19 0.33 18.55 14.60
C LEU A 19 0.37 17.36 13.65
N LEU A 20 -0.68 16.53 13.66
CA LEU A 20 -0.79 15.34 12.81
C LEU A 20 -0.72 15.71 11.32
N LYS A 21 -1.47 16.72 10.89
CA LYS A 21 -1.43 17.25 9.52
C LYS A 21 -0.04 17.79 9.16
N GLY A 22 0.60 18.52 10.07
CA GLY A 22 1.94 19.07 9.88
C GLY A 22 2.99 17.98 9.69
N TRP A 23 2.99 16.96 10.55
CA TRP A 23 3.88 15.81 10.44
C TRP A 23 3.68 15.03 9.14
N ALA A 24 2.42 14.79 8.74
CA ALA A 24 2.12 14.15 7.47
C ALA A 24 2.67 14.94 6.27
N ARG A 25 2.52 16.27 6.26
CA ARG A 25 3.06 17.16 5.21
C ARG A 25 4.57 17.18 5.14
N ASN A 26 5.23 16.96 6.27
CA ASN A 26 6.69 16.86 6.33
C ASN A 26 7.20 15.48 5.89
N GLY A 27 6.31 14.56 5.47
CA GLY A 27 6.68 13.26 4.93
C GLY A 27 7.03 12.22 6.00
N LEU A 28 6.57 12.39 7.25
CA LEU A 28 6.85 11.41 8.30
C LEU A 28 6.25 10.03 7.96
N THR A 29 7.02 8.99 8.23
CA THR A 29 6.58 7.59 8.08
C THR A 29 5.52 7.26 9.14
N ASN A 30 4.81 6.13 8.95
CA ASN A 30 3.84 5.68 9.95
C ASN A 30 4.53 5.44 11.30
N ASP A 31 5.73 4.87 11.30
CA ASP A 31 6.49 4.53 12.51
C ASP A 31 6.86 5.81 13.27
N GLN A 32 7.34 6.83 12.56
CA GLN A 32 7.65 8.15 13.13
C GLN A 32 6.40 8.85 13.67
N LEU A 33 5.27 8.78 12.95
CA LEU A 33 3.99 9.30 13.44
C LEU A 33 3.55 8.59 14.72
N ALA A 34 3.69 7.26 14.78
CA ALA A 34 3.34 6.47 15.95
C ALA A 34 4.22 6.86 17.16
N GLU A 35 5.52 7.07 16.94
CA GLU A 35 6.45 7.58 17.96
C GLU A 35 6.05 8.97 18.46
N CYS A 36 5.75 9.91 17.56
CA CYS A 36 5.31 11.26 17.94
C CYS A 36 3.98 11.26 18.72
N ILE A 37 3.08 10.33 18.40
CA ILE A 37 1.80 10.15 19.11
C ILE A 37 1.99 9.45 20.46
N GLY A 38 3.07 8.68 20.62
CA GLY A 38 3.33 7.84 21.80
C GLY A 38 2.55 6.52 21.78
N ILE A 39 2.37 5.93 20.59
CA ILE A 39 1.72 4.61 20.41
C ILE A 39 2.63 3.66 19.63
N SER A 40 2.32 2.36 19.65
CA SER A 40 3.01 1.41 18.79
C SER A 40 2.63 1.61 17.32
N GLU A 41 3.55 1.30 16.41
CA GLU A 41 3.31 1.29 14.97
C GLU A 41 2.08 0.43 14.61
N THR A 42 1.96 -0.76 15.21
CA THR A 42 0.81 -1.66 15.04
C THR A 42 -0.51 -0.98 15.43
N THR A 43 -0.52 -0.18 16.49
CA THR A 43 -1.71 0.61 16.89
C THR A 43 -2.08 1.63 15.83
N LEU A 44 -1.10 2.30 15.23
CA LEU A 44 -1.36 3.27 14.17
C LEU A 44 -1.91 2.60 12.90
N TYR A 45 -1.38 1.43 12.51
CA TYR A 45 -1.95 0.65 11.40
C TYR A 45 -3.39 0.24 11.68
N LYS A 46 -3.67 -0.20 12.91
CA LYS A 46 -5.03 -0.52 13.34
C LYS A 46 -5.96 0.71 13.24
N TRP A 47 -5.50 1.87 13.70
CA TRP A 47 -6.25 3.13 13.57
C TRP A 47 -6.58 3.46 12.12
N LYS A 48 -5.62 3.31 11.20
CA LYS A 48 -5.86 3.52 9.76
C LYS A 48 -6.83 2.51 9.16
N ALA A 49 -6.81 1.27 9.61
CA ALA A 49 -7.69 0.22 9.11
C ALA A 49 -9.13 0.39 9.61
N GLU A 50 -9.30 0.81 10.87
CA GLU A 50 -10.61 0.93 11.53
C GLU A 50 -11.25 2.31 11.35
N ASN A 51 -10.48 3.33 11.00
CA ASN A 51 -10.96 4.70 10.85
C ASN A 51 -10.52 5.31 9.50
N THR A 52 -11.49 5.38 8.57
CA THR A 52 -11.30 5.92 7.22
C THR A 52 -10.96 7.42 7.24
N GLU A 53 -11.54 8.21 8.14
CA GLU A 53 -11.27 9.65 8.24
C GLU A 53 -9.80 9.93 8.56
N PHE A 54 -9.23 9.22 9.54
CA PHE A 54 -7.82 9.32 9.91
C PHE A 54 -6.91 8.86 8.75
N ALA A 55 -7.28 7.77 8.07
CA ALA A 55 -6.51 7.29 6.92
C ALA A 55 -6.48 8.30 5.76
N GLU A 56 -7.63 8.84 5.39
CA GLU A 56 -7.75 9.85 4.34
C GLU A 56 -7.07 11.16 4.73
N LEU A 57 -7.14 11.57 6.01
CA LEU A 57 -6.40 12.72 6.51
C LEU A 57 -4.89 12.55 6.32
N LEU A 58 -4.32 11.42 6.72
CA LEU A 58 -2.89 11.17 6.55
C LEU A 58 -2.50 11.14 5.07
N LYS A 59 -3.31 10.49 4.23
CA LYS A 59 -3.08 10.40 2.79
C LYS A 59 -3.10 11.77 2.13
N ALA A 60 -4.15 12.56 2.35
CA ALA A 60 -4.31 13.89 1.79
C ALA A 60 -3.18 14.84 2.22
N ASN A 61 -2.66 14.69 3.44
CA ASN A 61 -1.59 15.55 3.93
C ASN A 61 -0.19 15.06 3.54
N LYS A 62 -0.02 13.80 3.12
CA LYS A 62 1.25 13.27 2.57
C LYS A 62 1.46 13.61 1.10
N ASP A 63 0.38 13.92 0.37
CA ASP A 63 0.41 14.28 -1.06
C ASP A 63 1.42 15.38 -1.40
N TYR A 64 1.58 16.38 -0.52
CA TYR A 64 2.58 17.43 -0.72
C TYR A 64 4.02 16.89 -0.66
N ALA A 65 4.33 16.06 0.35
CA ALA A 65 5.65 15.46 0.47
C ALA A 65 5.94 14.53 -0.72
N ASP A 66 4.95 13.74 -1.13
CA ASP A 66 5.04 12.86 -2.30
C ASP A 66 5.30 13.69 -3.57
N THR A 67 4.56 14.78 -3.78
CA THR A 67 4.78 15.72 -4.90
C THR A 67 6.19 16.31 -4.91
N GLN A 68 6.76 16.65 -3.75
CA GLN A 68 8.14 17.15 -3.67
C GLN A 68 9.15 16.09 -4.13
N VAL A 69 8.97 14.84 -3.70
CA VAL A 69 9.81 13.71 -4.12
C VAL A 69 9.67 13.45 -5.61
N GLU A 70 8.45 13.47 -6.15
CA GLU A 70 8.20 13.31 -7.58
C GLU A 70 8.89 14.37 -8.42
N ASN A 71 8.84 15.64 -8.01
CA ASN A 71 9.52 16.74 -8.69
C ASN A 71 11.05 16.59 -8.64
N ALA A 72 11.60 16.19 -7.50
CA ALA A 72 13.03 15.93 -7.35
C ALA A 72 13.47 14.76 -8.23
N LEU A 73 12.69 13.67 -8.28
CA LEU A 73 12.95 12.51 -9.13
C LEU A 73 12.92 12.88 -10.61
N TYR A 74 11.93 13.68 -11.03
CA TYR A 74 11.86 14.18 -12.40
C TYR A 74 13.08 15.02 -12.77
N LYS A 75 13.50 15.95 -11.90
CA LYS A 75 14.70 16.76 -12.11
C LYS A 75 15.95 15.87 -12.26
N ALA A 76 16.13 14.90 -11.36
CA ALA A 76 17.24 13.96 -11.42
C ALA A 76 17.23 13.15 -12.73
N ALA A 77 16.05 12.74 -13.21
CA ALA A 77 15.91 12.05 -14.49
C ALA A 77 16.35 12.94 -15.66
N MET A 78 15.98 14.23 -15.64
CA MET A 78 16.39 15.21 -16.66
C MET A 78 17.90 15.48 -16.65
N GLU A 79 18.56 15.34 -15.49
CA GLU A 79 20.01 15.49 -15.32
C GLU A 79 20.81 14.23 -15.69
N GLY A 80 20.13 13.14 -16.10
CA GLY A 80 20.79 11.93 -16.59
C GLY A 80 20.85 10.78 -15.58
N ASN A 81 20.15 10.87 -14.43
CA ASN A 81 20.05 9.74 -13.51
C ASN A 81 19.24 8.60 -14.15
N THR A 82 19.93 7.54 -14.57
CA THR A 82 19.34 6.41 -15.31
C THR A 82 18.27 5.68 -14.50
N THR A 83 18.46 5.51 -13.20
CA THR A 83 17.46 4.90 -12.30
C THR A 83 16.18 5.73 -12.26
N ALA A 84 16.29 7.05 -12.09
CA ALA A 84 15.14 7.95 -12.10
C ALA A 84 14.43 7.95 -13.47
N GLN A 85 15.18 7.89 -14.57
CA GLN A 85 14.63 7.74 -15.92
C GLN A 85 13.86 6.42 -16.10
N ILE A 86 14.42 5.30 -15.64
CA ILE A 86 13.77 3.98 -15.66
C ILE A 86 12.47 4.03 -14.87
N PHE A 87 12.49 4.54 -13.63
CA PHE A 87 11.28 4.69 -12.81
C PHE A 87 10.21 5.56 -13.50
N TRP A 88 10.61 6.69 -14.09
CA TRP A 88 9.70 7.58 -14.82
C TRP A 88 9.03 6.87 -16.00
N LEU A 89 9.81 6.15 -16.80
CA LEU A 89 9.31 5.42 -17.97
C LEU A 89 8.38 4.27 -17.57
N LYS A 90 8.76 3.50 -16.55
CA LYS A 90 7.92 2.42 -16.00
C LYS A 90 6.60 2.93 -15.45
N ASN A 91 6.56 4.11 -14.80
CA ASN A 91 5.33 4.65 -14.21
C ASN A 91 4.41 5.35 -15.22
N ARG A 92 4.99 6.07 -16.20
CA ARG A 92 4.26 6.99 -17.09
C ARG A 92 4.10 6.49 -18.53
N ARG A 93 4.88 5.48 -18.94
CA ARG A 93 4.78 4.78 -20.24
C ARG A 93 4.72 3.27 -20.04
N ARG A 94 3.84 2.83 -19.13
CA ARG A 94 3.65 1.42 -18.74
C ARG A 94 3.50 0.52 -19.96
N ASP A 95 2.70 0.90 -20.96
CA ASP A 95 2.48 0.07 -22.14
C ASP A 95 3.75 -0.23 -22.93
N ASN A 96 4.74 0.66 -22.88
CA ASN A 96 6.00 0.53 -23.61
C ASN A 96 7.16 0.00 -22.74
N TRP A 97 7.07 0.13 -21.41
CA TRP A 97 8.19 -0.13 -20.47
C TRP A 97 7.84 -1.10 -19.34
N ARG A 98 6.62 -1.68 -19.34
CA ARG A 98 6.26 -2.77 -18.42
C ARG A 98 7.10 -3.99 -18.79
N ASP A 99 7.66 -4.64 -17.78
CA ASP A 99 8.44 -5.86 -17.98
C ASP A 99 7.54 -6.93 -18.65
N LYS A 100 8.04 -7.51 -19.76
CA LYS A 100 7.32 -8.56 -20.49
C LYS A 100 7.58 -9.88 -19.76
N GLN A 101 6.53 -10.44 -19.15
CA GLN A 101 6.59 -11.79 -18.58
C GLN A 101 6.15 -12.78 -19.66
N ASP A 102 7.09 -13.46 -20.29
CA ASP A 102 6.79 -14.68 -21.04
C ASP A 102 6.71 -15.82 -20.02
N VAL A 103 5.48 -16.20 -19.68
CA VAL A 103 5.22 -17.36 -18.81
C VAL A 103 5.14 -18.60 -19.70
N GLU A 104 6.26 -19.31 -19.85
CA GLU A 104 6.26 -20.66 -20.41
C GLU A 104 5.64 -21.62 -19.39
N VAL A 105 4.41 -22.05 -19.63
CA VAL A 105 3.81 -23.15 -18.85
C VAL A 105 4.36 -24.46 -19.41
N SER A 106 5.58 -24.82 -19.00
CA SER A 106 6.19 -26.13 -19.27
C SER A 106 5.59 -27.18 -18.33
N GLY A 107 4.33 -27.53 -18.55
CA GLY A 107 3.70 -28.68 -17.91
C GLY A 107 2.86 -29.40 -18.94
N ASP A 108 3.13 -30.68 -19.16
CA ASP A 108 2.22 -31.55 -19.90
C ASP A 108 0.96 -31.73 -19.06
N ILE A 109 -0.02 -30.85 -19.28
CA ILE A 109 -1.33 -31.01 -18.69
C ILE A 109 -2.03 -32.09 -19.52
N SER A 110 -1.90 -33.33 -19.07
CA SER A 110 -2.72 -34.43 -19.57
C SER A 110 -4.20 -34.06 -19.36
N ILE A 111 -4.94 -33.91 -20.47
CA ILE A 111 -6.39 -33.70 -20.45
C ILE A 111 -7.08 -34.78 -19.61
N VAL A 112 -6.54 -36.00 -19.61
CA VAL A 112 -7.04 -37.13 -18.83
C VAL A 112 -6.91 -36.88 -17.33
N ASP A 113 -5.80 -36.30 -16.86
CA ASP A 113 -5.62 -35.96 -15.45
C ASP A 113 -6.50 -34.80 -15.00
N VAL A 114 -6.78 -33.85 -15.89
CA VAL A 114 -7.72 -32.76 -15.62
C VAL A 114 -9.14 -33.29 -15.49
N MET A 115 -9.56 -34.17 -16.41
CA MET A 115 -10.87 -34.80 -16.39
C MET A 115 -11.05 -35.66 -15.13
N ARG A 116 -10.06 -36.49 -14.80
CA ARG A 116 -10.08 -37.31 -13.59
C ARG A 116 -10.21 -36.47 -12.32
N LYS A 117 -9.43 -35.39 -12.19
CA LYS A 117 -9.54 -34.48 -11.03
C LYS A 117 -10.87 -33.74 -10.97
N ALA A 118 -11.48 -33.44 -12.12
CA ALA A 118 -12.80 -32.82 -12.18
C ALA A 118 -13.89 -33.80 -11.72
N ASP A 119 -13.83 -35.06 -12.15
CA ASP A 119 -14.75 -36.12 -11.75
C ASP A 119 -14.64 -36.42 -10.25
N GLU A 120 -13.42 -36.60 -9.72
CA GLU A 120 -13.18 -36.80 -8.27
C GLU A 120 -13.72 -35.64 -7.42
N ARG A 121 -13.66 -34.40 -7.95
CA ARG A 121 -14.16 -33.22 -7.25
C ARG A 121 -15.69 -33.14 -7.30
N ARG A 122 -16.30 -33.59 -8.39
CA ARG A 122 -17.76 -33.67 -8.54
C ARG A 122 -18.36 -34.71 -7.60
N GLU A 123 -17.79 -35.90 -7.55
CA GLU A 123 -18.22 -36.96 -6.64
C GLU A 123 -18.10 -36.54 -5.16
N ARG A 124 -17.05 -35.80 -4.81
CA ARG A 124 -16.89 -35.27 -3.44
C ARG A 124 -17.99 -34.28 -3.07
N LEU A 125 -18.37 -33.40 -4.00
CA LEU A 125 -19.44 -32.43 -3.77
C LEU A 125 -20.81 -33.10 -3.67
N GLU A 126 -21.06 -34.14 -4.46
CA GLU A 126 -22.30 -34.93 -4.40
C GLU A 126 -22.41 -35.69 -3.06
N ASN A 127 -21.30 -36.25 -2.56
CA ASN A 127 -21.26 -36.95 -1.26
C ASN A 127 -21.24 -36.02 -0.03
N GLU A 128 -20.94 -34.73 -0.19
CA GLU A 128 -20.98 -33.72 0.89
C GLU A 128 -22.36 -33.04 1.02
N SER A 129 -23.30 -33.33 0.11
CA SER A 129 -24.66 -32.76 0.06
C SER A 129 -25.78 -33.66 0.60
N ASP A 130 -25.44 -34.87 1.07
CA ASP A 130 -26.32 -35.81 1.80
C ASP A 130 -26.00 -35.79 3.31
#